data_AF-A0A7S1QRB1-F1
#
_entry.id   AF-A0A7S1QRB1-F1
#
_cell.length_a   1.000
_cell.length_b   1.000
_cell.length_c   1.000
_cell.angle_alpha   90.00
_cell.angle_beta   90.00
_cell.angle_gamma   90.00
#
_symmetry.space_group_name_H-M   'P 1'
#
loop_
_entity.id
_entity.type
_entity.pdbx_description
1 polymer ?
#
loop_
_entity_poly.entity_id
_entity_poly.type
_entity_poly.pdbx_seq_one_letter_code
_entity_poly.pdbx_strand_id
1 'polypeptide(L)'
;VDWTLLPVIVGRSSPKEFARFAEHLQPLFDDPATLFVISSDFCHWGSKFRFSPQLPAQHPSSPSCVVPGMGGAGPANPVNAGIEALDSRAIDLVCRQDGVGFSRYLEQEGNTICGRSPIRLLLELLAARPGEFRVCFVHYSQSKLLGAAPGRGDSSVSYAAGLCEATA
;
A
#
# COMPACT_ATOMS: atom_id res chain seq x y z
N VAL A 1 -5.17 -29.77 10.01
CA VAL A 1 -4.80 -28.60 9.19
C VAL A 1 -3.37 -28.32 9.58
N ASP A 2 -2.43 -28.59 8.68
CA ASP A 2 -1.01 -28.68 9.05
C ASP A 2 -0.31 -27.36 8.70
N TRP A 3 -0.73 -26.28 9.36
CA TRP A 3 -0.06 -24.98 9.31
C TRP A 3 -0.10 -24.31 10.68
N THR A 4 0.85 -23.41 10.90
CA THR A 4 0.97 -22.62 12.13
C THR A 4 0.87 -21.13 11.79
N LEU A 5 0.25 -20.33 12.66
CA LEU A 5 0.21 -18.88 12.53
C LEU A 5 1.23 -18.24 13.46
N LEU A 6 2.08 -17.37 12.90
CA LEU A 6 2.95 -16.47 13.68
C LEU A 6 2.42 -15.04 13.59
N PRO A 7 1.70 -14.53 14.59
CA PRO A 7 1.26 -13.14 14.61
C PRO A 7 2.42 -12.20 14.94
N VAL A 8 2.61 -11.17 14.11
CA VAL A 8 3.62 -10.12 14.32
C VAL A 8 2.95 -8.76 14.35
N ILE A 9 3.09 -8.03 15.46
CA ILE A 9 2.58 -6.66 15.61
C ILE A 9 3.68 -5.68 15.23
N VAL A 10 3.49 -4.95 14.12
CA VAL A 10 4.47 -3.98 13.62
C VAL A 10 4.06 -2.56 14.01
N GLY A 11 4.84 -1.94 14.88
CA GLY A 11 4.65 -0.56 15.33
C GLY A 11 5.22 0.49 14.37
N ARG A 12 5.33 1.72 14.86
CA ARG A 12 6.13 2.76 14.19
C ARG A 12 7.60 2.47 14.46
N SER A 13 8.41 2.52 13.41
CA SER A 13 9.82 2.15 13.49
C SER A 13 10.65 3.05 12.58
N SER A 14 11.89 3.27 12.97
CA SER A 14 12.92 3.94 12.18
C SER A 14 13.47 3.01 11.09
N PRO A 15 14.15 3.56 10.07
CA PRO A 15 14.80 2.73 9.04
C PRO A 15 15.75 1.68 9.61
N LYS A 16 16.52 2.02 10.66
CA LYS A 16 17.43 1.08 11.33
C LYS A 16 16.70 -0.07 12.03
N GLU A 17 15.55 0.22 12.62
CA GLU A 17 14.73 -0.82 13.26
C GLU A 17 14.09 -1.74 12.22
N PHE A 18 13.60 -1.21 11.10
CA PHE A 18 13.10 -2.03 10.00
C PHE A 18 14.17 -2.98 9.46
N ALA A 19 15.39 -2.48 9.22
CA ALA A 19 16.50 -3.32 8.79
C ALA A 19 16.78 -4.45 9.78
N ARG A 20 16.85 -4.12 11.10
CA ARG A 20 17.04 -5.12 12.15
C ARG A 20 15.90 -6.15 12.20
N PHE A 21 14.64 -5.73 12.03
CA PHE A 21 13.52 -6.67 12.00
C PHE A 21 13.57 -7.56 10.76
N ALA A 22 13.92 -7.00 9.60
CA ALA A 22 14.09 -7.76 8.37
C ALA A 22 15.17 -8.85 8.54
N GLU A 23 16.33 -8.53 9.12
CA GLU A 23 17.39 -9.50 9.40
C GLU A 23 16.90 -10.74 10.18
N HIS A 24 15.99 -10.56 11.14
CA HIS A 24 15.46 -11.67 11.95
C HIS A 24 14.32 -12.43 11.26
N LEU A 25 13.58 -11.77 10.38
CA LEU A 25 12.47 -12.37 9.64
C LEU A 25 12.90 -12.98 8.31
N GLN A 26 14.07 -12.61 7.78
CA GLN A 26 14.60 -13.08 6.51
C GLN A 26 14.63 -14.61 6.39
N PRO A 27 15.08 -15.38 7.41
CA PRO A 27 15.08 -16.84 7.32
C PRO A 27 13.68 -17.44 7.14
N LEU A 28 12.65 -16.80 7.69
CA LEU A 28 11.25 -17.20 7.47
C LEU A 28 10.76 -16.74 6.09
N PHE A 29 11.16 -15.55 5.65
CA PHE A 29 10.79 -15.01 4.34
C PHE A 29 11.37 -15.83 3.18
N ASP A 30 12.57 -16.36 3.36
CA ASP A 30 13.26 -17.19 2.37
C ASP A 30 12.76 -18.64 2.36
N ASP A 31 11.97 -19.07 3.36
CA ASP A 31 11.41 -20.42 3.41
C ASP A 31 10.19 -20.52 2.47
N PRO A 32 10.24 -21.33 1.41
CA PRO A 32 9.13 -21.49 0.47
C PRO A 32 7.87 -22.11 1.10
N ALA A 33 7.97 -22.70 2.29
CA ALA A 33 6.82 -23.18 3.05
C ALA A 33 6.12 -22.07 3.86
N THR A 34 6.69 -20.86 3.91
CA THR A 34 6.14 -19.74 4.67
C THR A 34 5.41 -18.74 3.77
N LEU A 35 4.19 -18.38 4.16
CA LEU A 35 3.42 -17.29 3.54
C LEU A 35 3.43 -16.05 4.43
N PHE A 36 3.89 -14.92 3.90
CA PHE A 36 3.79 -13.62 4.56
C PHE A 36 2.49 -12.92 4.18
N VAL A 37 1.68 -12.58 5.18
CA VAL A 37 0.44 -11.79 4.99
C VAL A 37 0.67 -10.39 5.56
N ILE A 38 0.68 -9.39 4.67
CA ILE A 38 0.84 -7.98 5.05
C ILE A 38 -0.52 -7.31 5.04
N SER A 39 -1.08 -7.09 6.23
CA SER A 39 -2.43 -6.52 6.40
C SER A 39 -2.41 -4.99 6.34
N SER A 40 -3.14 -4.40 5.39
CA SER A 40 -3.30 -2.95 5.29
C SER A 40 -4.56 -2.55 4.52
N ASP A 41 -5.29 -1.56 5.04
CA ASP A 41 -6.10 -0.65 4.23
C ASP A 41 -5.20 0.45 3.62
N PHE A 42 -5.68 1.10 2.57
CA PHE A 42 -5.00 2.23 1.91
C PHE A 42 -5.55 3.57 2.42
N CYS A 43 -5.79 4.57 1.58
CA CYS A 43 -6.26 5.88 2.03
C CYS A 43 -7.56 5.79 2.85
N HIS A 44 -7.53 6.36 4.06
CA HIS A 44 -8.69 6.71 4.86
C HIS A 44 -8.97 8.21 4.68
N TRP A 45 -9.89 8.55 3.77
CA TRP A 45 -10.21 9.93 3.43
C TRP A 45 -11.51 10.40 4.10
N GLY A 46 -11.50 11.63 4.60
CA GLY A 46 -12.66 12.32 5.17
C GLY A 46 -12.35 12.98 6.52
N SER A 47 -13.26 13.87 6.94
CA SER A 47 -13.11 14.66 8.16
C SER A 47 -12.94 13.78 9.42
N LYS A 48 -13.61 12.63 9.47
CA LYS A 48 -13.54 11.66 10.59
C LYS A 48 -12.14 11.08 10.79
N PHE A 49 -11.34 11.03 9.72
CA PHE A 49 -9.95 10.58 9.76
C PHE A 49 -8.97 11.76 9.88
N ARG A 50 -9.47 13.00 9.92
CA ARG A 50 -8.67 14.23 9.86
C ARG A 50 -7.75 14.27 8.64
N PHE A 51 -8.19 13.68 7.53
CA PHE A 51 -7.42 13.59 6.29
C PHE A 51 -8.32 13.87 5.09
N SER A 52 -8.25 15.11 4.60
CA SER A 52 -8.94 15.55 3.39
C SER A 52 -8.10 16.62 2.68
N PRO A 53 -6.88 16.26 2.24
CA PRO A 53 -5.98 17.21 1.60
C PRO A 53 -6.47 17.58 0.20
N GLN A 54 -5.78 18.53 -0.43
CA GLN A 54 -5.87 18.69 -1.88
C GLN A 54 -5.37 17.40 -2.55
N LEU A 55 -6.21 16.79 -3.37
CA LEU A 55 -5.91 15.52 -4.00
C LEU A 55 -5.22 15.72 -5.37
N PRO A 56 -4.33 14.81 -5.77
CA PRO A 56 -3.73 14.84 -7.09
C PRO A 56 -4.79 14.65 -8.18
N ALA A 57 -4.63 15.38 -9.28
CA ALA A 57 -5.56 15.32 -10.41
C ALA A 57 -5.27 14.15 -11.37
N GLN A 58 -4.10 13.52 -11.25
CA GLN A 58 -3.58 12.57 -12.25
C GLN A 58 -2.86 11.41 -11.58
N HIS A 59 -3.00 10.23 -12.18
CA HIS A 59 -2.19 9.05 -11.88
C HIS A 59 -0.73 9.24 -12.31
N PRO A 60 0.20 8.39 -11.84
CA PRO A 60 1.55 8.30 -12.42
C PRO A 60 1.48 8.16 -13.94
N SER A 61 2.29 8.93 -14.67
CA SER A 61 2.31 8.94 -16.14
C SER A 61 2.70 7.59 -16.75
N SER A 62 3.49 6.80 -16.02
CA SER A 62 3.97 5.46 -16.42
C SER A 62 3.92 4.52 -15.21
N PRO A 63 2.76 3.92 -14.90
CA PRO A 63 2.64 3.01 -13.77
C PRO A 63 3.38 1.69 -14.05
N SER A 64 4.02 1.12 -13.04
CA SER A 64 4.75 -0.15 -13.13
C SER A 64 3.84 -1.37 -13.27
N CYS A 65 2.56 -1.24 -12.95
CA CYS A 65 1.56 -2.28 -13.16
C CYS A 65 0.17 -1.70 -13.42
N VAL A 66 -0.68 -2.46 -14.11
CA VAL A 66 -2.11 -2.19 -14.21
C VAL A 66 -2.80 -2.86 -13.03
N VAL A 67 -3.60 -2.11 -12.27
CA VAL A 67 -4.32 -2.61 -11.10
C VAL A 67 -5.80 -2.73 -11.43
N PRO A 68 -6.37 -3.95 -11.53
CA PRO A 68 -7.79 -4.11 -11.78
C PRO A 68 -8.66 -3.39 -10.74
N GLY A 69 -9.70 -2.68 -11.20
CA GLY A 69 -10.59 -1.87 -10.35
C GLY A 69 -10.11 -0.45 -10.11
N MET A 70 -8.85 -0.14 -10.43
CA MET A 70 -8.36 1.23 -10.57
C MET A 70 -8.87 1.81 -11.90
N GLY A 71 -9.18 3.10 -11.92
CA GLY A 71 -9.78 3.87 -13.02
C GLY A 71 -11.30 3.92 -12.94
N GLY A 72 -11.90 3.36 -11.89
CA GLY A 72 -13.35 3.21 -11.75
C GLY A 72 -14.06 4.50 -11.35
N ALA A 73 -13.36 5.43 -10.67
CA ALA A 73 -13.91 6.71 -10.30
C ALA A 73 -13.78 7.73 -11.46
N GLY A 74 -14.91 8.24 -11.93
CA GLY A 74 -14.96 9.19 -13.05
C GLY A 74 -15.22 10.64 -12.63
N PRO A 75 -15.56 11.52 -13.60
CA PRO A 75 -15.89 12.93 -13.34
C PRO A 75 -17.05 13.16 -12.35
N ALA A 76 -17.92 12.16 -12.17
CA ALA A 76 -18.99 12.20 -11.17
C ALA A 76 -18.48 12.02 -9.72
N ASN A 77 -17.28 11.46 -9.54
CA ASN A 77 -16.66 11.15 -8.26
C ASN A 77 -15.21 11.68 -8.19
N PRO A 78 -15.00 13.00 -8.34
CA PRO A 78 -13.66 13.59 -8.46
C PRO A 78 -12.79 13.37 -7.21
N VAL A 79 -13.39 13.31 -6.02
CA VAL A 79 -12.66 13.00 -4.78
C VAL A 79 -12.16 11.57 -4.80
N ASN A 80 -12.97 10.62 -5.23
CA ASN A 80 -12.57 9.22 -5.36
C ASN A 80 -11.46 9.03 -6.39
N ALA A 81 -11.54 9.71 -7.54
CA ALA A 81 -10.49 9.70 -8.55
C ALA A 81 -9.17 10.28 -8.00
N GLY A 82 -9.25 11.35 -7.20
CA GLY A 82 -8.07 11.91 -6.54
C GLY A 82 -7.47 11.01 -5.46
N ILE A 83 -8.31 10.32 -4.67
CA ILE A 83 -7.87 9.30 -3.71
C ILE A 83 -7.18 8.15 -4.45
N GLU A 84 -7.74 7.73 -5.57
CA GLU A 84 -7.21 6.67 -6.41
C GLU A 84 -5.84 7.05 -6.99
N ALA A 85 -5.70 8.29 -7.49
CA ALA A 85 -4.42 8.82 -7.92
C ALA A 85 -3.39 8.86 -6.77
N LEU A 86 -3.80 9.25 -5.57
CA LEU A 86 -2.95 9.21 -4.38
C LEU A 86 -2.49 7.79 -4.04
N ASP A 87 -3.40 6.82 -3.98
CA ASP A 87 -3.10 5.41 -3.67
C ASP A 87 -2.26 4.75 -4.77
N SER A 88 -2.51 5.09 -6.03
CA SER A 88 -1.77 4.54 -7.17
C SER A 88 -0.28 4.84 -7.11
N ARG A 89 0.11 6.00 -6.56
CA ARG A 89 1.53 6.34 -6.31
C ARG A 89 2.15 5.44 -5.24
N ALA A 90 1.42 5.15 -4.17
CA ALA A 90 1.88 4.23 -3.14
C ALA A 90 2.04 2.82 -3.69
N ILE A 91 1.05 2.34 -4.44
CA ILE A 91 1.05 1.02 -5.09
C ILE A 91 2.22 0.91 -6.08
N ASP A 92 2.43 1.92 -6.93
CA ASP A 92 3.54 1.94 -7.89
C ASP A 92 4.91 1.81 -7.19
N LEU A 93 5.12 2.52 -6.09
CA LEU A 93 6.34 2.41 -5.27
C LEU A 93 6.51 1.01 -4.66
N VAL A 94 5.42 0.39 -4.21
CA VAL A 94 5.45 -0.99 -3.70
C VAL A 94 5.77 -1.99 -4.81
N CYS A 95 5.17 -1.85 -6.00
CA CYS A 95 5.46 -2.69 -7.16
C CYS A 95 6.90 -2.58 -7.65
N ARG A 96 7.47 -1.37 -7.56
CA ARG A 96 8.90 -1.10 -7.84
C ARG A 96 9.84 -1.56 -6.72
N GLN A 97 9.28 -2.03 -5.60
CA GLN A 97 10.01 -2.40 -4.40
C GLN A 97 10.86 -1.24 -3.83
N ASP A 98 10.41 0.00 -4.00
CA ASP A 98 11.12 1.21 -3.58
C ASP A 98 10.72 1.63 -2.16
N GLY A 99 11.36 1.02 -1.15
CA GLY A 99 11.13 1.33 0.26
C GLY A 99 11.47 2.77 0.67
N VAL A 100 12.51 3.35 0.06
CA VAL A 100 12.93 4.74 0.34
C VAL A 100 11.94 5.72 -0.26
N GLY A 101 11.56 5.51 -1.52
CA GLY A 101 10.54 6.29 -2.21
C GLY A 101 9.18 6.20 -1.53
N PHE A 102 8.77 5.01 -1.07
CA PHE A 102 7.54 4.82 -0.30
C PHE A 102 7.54 5.65 1.00
N SER A 103 8.66 5.64 1.74
CA SER A 103 8.79 6.45 2.96
C SER A 103 8.68 7.95 2.67
N ARG A 104 9.40 8.43 1.65
CA ARG A 104 9.35 9.83 1.22
C ARG A 104 7.95 10.25 0.77
N TYR A 105 7.27 9.39 0.02
CA TYR A 105 5.89 9.61 -0.42
C TYR A 105 4.95 9.79 0.78
N LEU A 106 5.04 8.95 1.81
CA LEU A 106 4.21 9.06 3.00
C LEU A 106 4.48 10.36 3.78
N GLU A 107 5.74 10.79 3.85
CA GLU A 107 6.13 12.06 4.47
C GLU A 107 5.56 13.28 3.71
N GLN A 108 5.58 13.23 2.38
CA GLN A 108 5.13 14.33 1.52
C GLN A 108 3.60 14.43 1.43
N GLU A 109 2.92 13.30 1.21
CA GLU A 109 1.50 13.28 0.89
C GLU A 109 0.62 13.02 2.12
N GLY A 110 1.21 12.49 3.19
CA GLY A 110 0.48 12.16 4.42
C GLY A 110 -0.57 11.06 4.28
N ASN A 111 -0.55 10.27 3.20
CA ASN A 111 -1.56 9.23 2.94
C ASN A 111 -1.72 8.31 4.17
N THR A 112 -2.98 8.02 4.53
CA THR A 112 -3.38 7.39 5.78
C THR A 112 -3.38 5.86 5.75
N ILE A 113 -2.48 5.27 4.96
CA ILE A 113 -2.27 3.82 4.86
C ILE A 113 -1.97 3.23 6.25
N CYS A 114 -2.87 2.41 6.78
CA CYS A 114 -2.79 1.93 8.17
C CYS A 114 -1.61 0.96 8.38
N GLY A 115 -1.32 0.13 7.38
CA GLY A 115 -0.24 -0.85 7.35
C GLY A 115 1.06 -0.32 6.74
N ARG A 116 1.29 1.00 6.73
CA ARG A 116 2.54 1.59 6.19
C ARG A 116 3.82 0.99 6.77
N SER A 117 3.83 0.65 8.07
CA SER A 117 5.00 0.01 8.70
C SER A 117 5.18 -1.45 8.26
N PRO A 118 4.14 -2.32 8.31
CA PRO A 118 4.20 -3.64 7.69
C PRO A 118 4.65 -3.65 6.22
N ILE A 119 4.10 -2.74 5.40
CA ILE A 119 4.51 -2.60 3.98
C ILE A 119 5.98 -2.19 3.90
N ARG A 120 6.42 -1.23 4.72
CA ARG A 120 7.82 -0.80 4.76
C ARG A 120 8.78 -1.93 5.14
N LEU A 121 8.37 -2.81 6.06
CA LEU A 121 9.11 -4.00 6.46
C LEU A 121 9.18 -5.04 5.33
N LEU A 122 8.08 -5.27 4.61
CA LEU A 122 8.09 -6.10 3.41
C LEU A 122 9.11 -5.57 2.39
N LEU A 123 9.14 -4.26 2.16
CA LEU A 123 10.08 -3.64 1.22
C LEU A 123 11.54 -3.78 1.66
N GLU A 124 11.84 -3.85 2.98
CA GLU A 124 13.19 -4.21 3.45
C GLU A 124 13.53 -5.67 3.16
N LEU A 125 12.60 -6.61 3.42
CA LEU A 125 12.81 -8.04 3.13
C LEU A 125 13.08 -8.28 1.64
N LEU A 126 12.36 -7.58 0.78
CA LEU A 126 12.55 -7.64 -0.68
C LEU A 126 13.87 -7.00 -1.13
N ALA A 127 14.31 -5.93 -0.47
CA ALA A 127 15.58 -5.28 -0.79
C ALA A 127 16.81 -6.19 -0.53
N ALA A 128 16.70 -7.14 0.39
CA ALA A 128 17.72 -8.18 0.62
C ALA A 128 17.77 -9.24 -0.50
N ARG A 129 16.75 -9.28 -1.36
CA ARG A 129 16.56 -10.27 -2.44
C ARG A 129 16.27 -9.58 -3.79
N PRO A 130 17.15 -8.67 -4.25
CA PRO A 130 16.86 -7.82 -5.38
C PRO A 130 16.67 -8.63 -6.66
N GLY A 131 15.49 -8.47 -7.29
CA GLY A 131 15.17 -9.13 -8.54
C GLY A 131 14.76 -10.60 -8.42
N GLU A 132 14.64 -11.15 -7.20
CA GLU A 132 14.12 -12.50 -6.98
C GLU A 132 12.58 -12.54 -6.89
N PHE A 133 11.94 -11.39 -6.70
CA PHE A 133 10.50 -11.28 -6.49
C PHE A 133 9.88 -10.21 -7.37
N ARG A 134 8.59 -10.38 -7.67
CA ARG A 134 7.74 -9.39 -8.32
C ARG A 134 6.51 -9.15 -7.46
N VAL A 135 6.17 -7.86 -7.26
CA VAL A 135 4.94 -7.47 -6.57
C VAL A 135 3.95 -6.94 -7.59
N CYS A 136 2.71 -7.45 -7.56
CA CYS A 136 1.62 -7.01 -8.42
C CYS A 136 0.32 -6.88 -7.62
N PHE A 137 -0.37 -5.75 -7.79
CA PHE A 137 -1.70 -5.58 -7.24
C PHE A 137 -2.75 -6.13 -8.19
N VAL A 138 -3.64 -6.98 -7.67
CA VAL A 138 -4.65 -7.72 -8.43
C VAL A 138 -6.05 -7.13 -8.28
N HIS A 139 -6.25 -6.24 -7.30
CA HIS A 139 -7.52 -5.57 -7.11
C HIS A 139 -7.36 -4.24 -6.36
N TYR A 140 -8.17 -3.25 -6.73
CA TYR A 140 -8.39 -2.01 -6.01
C TYR A 140 -9.89 -1.72 -5.90
N SER A 141 -10.31 -1.23 -4.74
CA SER A 141 -11.69 -0.76 -4.54
C SER A 141 -11.73 0.33 -3.47
N GLN A 142 -12.87 1.01 -3.39
CA GLN A 142 -13.13 2.02 -2.37
C GLN A 142 -14.47 1.72 -1.73
N SER A 143 -14.54 1.83 -0.39
CA SER A 143 -15.74 1.55 0.40
C SER A 143 -16.99 2.32 -0.06
N LYS A 144 -16.82 3.52 -0.61
CA LYS A 144 -17.90 4.37 -1.10
C LYS A 144 -17.40 5.32 -2.19
N LEU A 145 -18.14 5.41 -3.29
CA LEU A 145 -18.02 6.51 -4.25
C LEU A 145 -18.79 7.73 -3.73
N LEU A 146 -18.06 8.81 -3.47
CA LEU A 146 -18.57 10.09 -3.00
C LEU A 146 -18.98 10.94 -4.19
N GLY A 147 -20.05 11.73 -4.04
CA GLY A 147 -20.44 12.71 -5.05
C GLY A 147 -19.41 13.83 -5.21
N ALA A 148 -19.62 14.70 -6.21
CA ALA A 148 -18.70 15.80 -6.52
C ALA A 148 -18.49 16.80 -5.37
N ALA A 149 -19.47 16.94 -4.47
CA ALA A 149 -19.39 17.78 -3.28
C ALA A 149 -19.74 16.95 -2.04
N PRO A 150 -18.77 16.19 -1.47
CA PRO A 150 -19.03 15.38 -0.28
C PRO A 150 -19.37 16.25 0.93
N GLY A 151 -20.34 15.79 1.72
CA GLY A 151 -20.74 16.45 2.96
C GLY A 151 -19.72 16.26 4.08
N ARG A 152 -19.91 16.97 5.20
CA ARG A 152 -18.99 16.94 6.35
C ARG A 152 -18.81 15.54 6.94
N GLY A 153 -19.80 14.66 6.83
CA GLY A 153 -19.74 13.28 7.33
C GLY A 153 -19.31 12.24 6.28
N ASP A 154 -19.13 12.63 5.02
CA ASP A 154 -18.72 11.71 3.97
C ASP A 154 -17.25 11.33 4.13
N SER A 155 -16.98 10.08 3.80
CA SER A 155 -15.66 9.46 3.94
C SER A 155 -15.57 8.22 3.08
N SER A 156 -14.36 7.85 2.68
CA SER A 156 -14.08 6.60 2.01
C SER A 156 -12.78 6.01 2.54
N VAL A 157 -12.74 4.68 2.65
CA VAL A 157 -11.52 3.89 2.83
C VAL A 157 -11.23 3.14 1.53
N SER A 158 -9.97 3.15 1.11
CA SER A 158 -9.48 2.39 -0.04
C SER A 158 -8.95 1.02 0.38
N TYR A 159 -9.14 0.04 -0.49
CA TYR A 159 -8.66 -1.33 -0.32
C TYR A 159 -7.86 -1.73 -1.55
N ALA A 160 -6.73 -2.40 -1.34
CA ALA A 160 -5.94 -2.96 -2.43
C ALA A 160 -5.42 -4.34 -2.04
N ALA A 161 -5.47 -5.29 -2.98
CA ALA A 161 -4.95 -6.64 -2.81
C ALA A 161 -3.77 -6.85 -3.75
N GLY A 162 -2.68 -7.40 -3.25
CA GLY A 162 -1.49 -7.68 -4.04
C GLY A 162 -0.85 -9.02 -3.70
N LEU A 163 -0.07 -9.52 -4.65
CA LEU A 163 0.69 -10.75 -4.57
C LEU A 163 2.16 -10.41 -4.75
N CYS A 164 3.00 -11.08 -3.96
CA CYS A 164 4.45 -11.08 -4.12
C CYS A 164 4.86 -12.50 -4.49
N GLU A 165 5.41 -12.66 -5.70
CA GLU A 165 5.75 -13.97 -6.26
C GLU A 165 7.23 -14.00 -6.62
N ALA A 166 7.87 -15.15 -6.47
CA ALA A 166 9.23 -15.33 -6.96
C ALA A 166 9.26 -15.17 -8.48
N THR A 167 10.25 -14.45 -9.01
CA THR A 167 10.56 -14.41 -10.43
C THR A 167 11.37 -15.66 -10.77
N ALA A 168 10.78 -16.56 -11.56
CA ALA A 168 11.39 -17.82 -11.97
C ALA A 168 12.81 -17.69 -12.55
#